data_AF-A0A1P6BFK5-F1
#
_entry.id   AF-A0A1P6BFK5-F1
#
_cell.length_a   1.000
_cell.length_b   1.000
_cell.length_c   1.000
_cell.angle_alpha   90.00
_cell.angle_beta   90.00
_cell.angle_gamma   90.00
#
_symmetry.space_group_name_H-M   'P 1'
#
loop_
_entity.id
_entity.type
_entity.pdbx_description
1 polymer ?
#
loop_
_entity_poly.entity_id
_entity_poly.type
_entity_poly.pdbx_seq_one_letter_code
_entity_poly.pdbx_strand_id
1 'polypeptide(L)'
;MLDGIIVRAQIIAVIANMILSTIAIIVILITIRIIRKEGITELNNVAKILPTALDSISYCEISAPIVATIANCMKIPLNEIVKEYKEGSIKRRYIALEIFHSDSLTWKLLWKFPSKFINYGYIGEELIVKAN
;
A
#
# COMPACT_ATOMS: atom_id res chain seq x y z
N MET A 1 18.63 56.16 -28.86
CA MET A 1 17.42 55.99 -28.01
C MET A 1 16.96 54.54 -27.96
N LEU A 2 16.90 53.83 -29.10
CA LEU A 2 16.47 52.42 -29.15
C LEU A 2 17.31 51.50 -28.23
N ASP A 3 18.65 51.63 -28.26
CA ASP A 3 19.56 50.81 -27.44
C ASP A 3 19.29 50.95 -25.93
N GLY A 4 18.98 52.17 -25.46
CA GLY A 4 18.68 52.41 -24.06
C GLY A 4 17.35 51.77 -23.61
N ILE A 5 16.36 51.67 -24.50
CA ILE A 5 15.09 50.98 -24.24
C ILE A 5 15.31 49.47 -24.22
N ILE A 6 16.08 48.93 -25.18
CA ILE A 6 16.40 47.50 -25.27
C ILE A 6 17.15 47.04 -24.02
N VAL A 7 18.19 47.77 -23.59
CA VAL A 7 18.96 47.43 -22.38
C VAL A 7 18.08 47.45 -21.14
N ARG A 8 17.20 48.44 -20.97
CA ARG A 8 16.26 48.49 -19.84
C ARG A 8 15.28 47.32 -19.85
N ALA A 9 14.73 46.96 -21.02
CA ALA A 9 13.83 45.82 -21.16
C ALA A 9 14.52 44.49 -20.81
N GLN A 10 15.78 44.30 -21.22
CA GLN A 10 16.57 43.13 -20.87
C GLN A 10 16.84 43.02 -19.36
N ILE A 11 17.21 44.13 -18.71
CA ILE A 11 17.44 44.16 -17.26
C ILE A 11 16.15 43.78 -16.50
N ILE A 12 15.00 44.34 -16.90
CA ILE A 12 13.70 44.01 -16.29
C ILE A 12 13.38 42.52 -16.47
N ALA A 13 13.61 41.96 -17.68
CA ALA A 13 13.37 40.55 -17.95
C ALA A 13 14.26 39.63 -17.10
N VAL A 14 15.54 39.96 -16.93
CA VAL A 14 16.47 39.20 -16.09
C VAL A 14 16.04 39.24 -14.62
N ILE A 15 15.66 40.42 -14.11
CA ILE A 15 15.17 40.58 -12.73
C ILE A 15 13.89 39.76 -12.52
N ALA A 16 12.94 39.84 -13.43
CA ALA A 16 11.69 39.07 -13.36
C ALA A 16 11.95 37.55 -13.36
N ASN A 17 12.87 37.07 -14.21
CA ASN A 17 13.21 35.65 -14.27
C ASN A 17 13.95 35.17 -13.01
N MET A 18 14.83 35.99 -12.44
CA MET A 18 15.48 35.70 -11.16
C MET A 18 14.48 35.59 -10.01
N ILE A 19 13.48 36.49 -9.95
CA ILE A 19 12.43 36.45 -8.93
C ILE A 19 11.57 35.19 -9.10
N LEU A 20 11.11 34.90 -10.32
CA LEU A 20 10.33 33.69 -10.61
C LEU A 20 11.08 32.41 -10.26
N SER A 21 12.36 32.32 -10.62
CA SER A 21 13.20 31.17 -10.31
C SER A 21 13.39 31.00 -8.80
N THR A 22 13.61 32.11 -8.07
CA THR A 22 13.74 32.09 -6.61
C THR A 22 12.46 31.63 -5.93
N ILE A 23 11.30 32.12 -6.38
CA ILE A 23 9.98 31.70 -5.87
C ILE A 23 9.76 30.21 -6.15
N ALA A 24 10.08 29.73 -7.36
CA ALA A 24 9.94 28.31 -7.71
C ALA A 24 10.79 27.41 -6.80
N ILE A 25 12.05 27.79 -6.53
CA ILE A 25 12.93 27.06 -5.61
C ILE A 25 12.35 27.03 -4.19
N ILE A 26 11.84 28.17 -3.70
CA ILE A 26 11.23 28.25 -2.36
C ILE A 26 10.01 27.33 -2.26
N VAL A 27 9.12 27.34 -3.27
CA VAL A 27 7.94 26.46 -3.31
C VAL A 27 8.34 24.99 -3.31
N ILE A 28 9.34 24.60 -4.12
CA ILE A 28 9.85 23.22 -4.16
C ILE A 28 10.38 22.81 -2.77
N LEU A 29 11.17 23.66 -2.11
CA LEU A 29 11.72 23.38 -0.79
C LEU A 29 10.63 23.22 0.28
N ILE A 30 9.58 24.06 0.22
CA ILE A 30 8.42 23.95 1.12
C ILE A 30 7.67 22.64 0.88
N THR A 31 7.37 22.30 -0.37
CA THR A 31 6.68 21.05 -0.72
C THR A 31 7.47 19.82 -0.26
N ILE A 32 8.79 19.79 -0.46
CA ILE A 32 9.66 18.71 0.03
C ILE A 32 9.61 18.62 1.56
N ARG A 33 9.61 19.76 2.26
CA ARG A 33 9.50 19.78 3.73
C ARG A 33 8.17 19.25 4.23
N ILE A 34 7.06 19.62 3.59
CA ILE A 34 5.72 19.14 3.94
C ILE A 34 5.64 17.62 3.72
N ILE A 35 6.04 17.13 2.55
CA ILE A 35 6.04 15.69 2.24
C ILE A 35 6.91 14.91 3.23
N ARG A 36 8.11 15.42 3.56
CA ARG A 36 8.99 14.76 4.53
C ARG A 36 8.44 14.80 5.95
N LYS A 37 7.75 15.86 6.36
CA LYS A 37 7.24 15.96 7.73
C LYS A 37 5.94 15.18 7.89
N GLU A 38 4.96 15.43 7.02
CA GLU A 38 3.63 14.85 7.12
C GLU A 38 3.61 13.44 6.54
N GLY A 39 4.10 13.25 5.33
CA GLY A 39 4.12 11.95 4.66
C GLY A 39 4.92 10.88 5.43
N ILE A 40 6.11 11.23 5.96
CA ILE A 40 6.89 10.26 6.77
C ILE A 40 6.20 9.99 8.11
N THR A 41 5.58 10.99 8.74
CA THR A 41 4.89 10.79 10.02
C THR A 41 3.67 9.90 9.87
N GLU A 42 2.84 10.14 8.84
CA GLU A 42 1.68 9.30 8.55
C GLU A 42 2.10 7.88 8.14
N LEU A 43 3.11 7.73 7.29
CA LEU A 43 3.64 6.42 6.93
C LEU A 43 4.18 5.67 8.16
N ASN A 44 4.88 6.35 9.07
CA ASN A 44 5.35 5.74 10.31
C ASN A 44 4.20 5.35 11.24
N ASN A 45 3.13 6.15 11.30
CA ASN A 45 1.96 5.81 12.09
C ASN A 45 1.22 4.60 11.52
N VAL A 46 1.00 4.55 10.20
CA VAL A 46 0.43 3.38 9.51
C VAL A 46 1.32 2.15 9.71
N ALA A 47 2.64 2.30 9.60
CA ALA A 47 3.60 1.22 9.82
C ALA A 47 3.63 0.69 11.26
N LYS A 48 3.21 1.47 12.26
CA LYS A 48 3.04 1.00 13.65
C LYS A 48 1.71 0.28 13.87
N ILE A 49 0.65 0.76 13.23
CA ILE A 49 -0.69 0.17 13.35
C ILE A 49 -0.76 -1.16 12.60
N LEU A 50 -0.10 -1.25 11.44
CA LEU A 50 -0.19 -2.41 10.55
C LEU A 50 0.25 -3.74 11.21
N PRO A 51 1.39 -3.84 11.92
CA PRO A 51 1.77 -5.04 12.65
C PRO A 51 0.75 -5.43 13.71
N THR A 52 0.26 -4.47 14.50
CA THR A 52 -0.73 -4.74 15.56
C THR A 52 -2.04 -5.23 14.96
N ALA A 53 -2.48 -4.66 13.83
CA ALA A 53 -3.65 -5.11 13.10
C ALA A 53 -3.45 -6.53 12.52
N LEU A 54 -2.27 -6.82 11.97
CA LEU A 54 -1.91 -8.15 11.49
C LEU A 54 -1.86 -9.18 12.62
N ASP A 55 -1.30 -8.83 13.78
CA ASP A 55 -1.27 -9.68 14.97
C ASP A 55 -2.68 -9.95 15.49
N SER A 56 -3.53 -8.92 15.54
CA SER A 56 -4.93 -9.05 15.97
C SER A 56 -5.73 -9.95 15.04
N ILE A 57 -5.56 -9.80 13.72
CA ILE A 57 -6.14 -10.71 12.72
C ILE A 57 -5.61 -12.12 12.93
N SER A 58 -4.33 -12.27 13.28
CA SER A 58 -3.70 -13.57 13.54
C SER A 58 -4.20 -14.26 14.80
N TYR A 59 -4.49 -13.54 15.88
CA TYR A 59 -5.06 -14.12 17.10
C TYR A 59 -6.52 -14.53 16.93
N CYS A 60 -7.29 -13.82 16.10
CA CYS A 60 -8.69 -14.14 15.83
C CYS A 60 -8.87 -15.37 14.94
N GLU A 61 -7.80 -15.85 14.29
CA GLU A 61 -7.88 -16.85 13.25
C GLU A 61 -7.03 -18.07 13.59
N ILE A 62 -7.66 -19.25 13.64
CA ILE A 62 -6.91 -20.50 13.71
C ILE A 62 -6.14 -20.63 12.40
N SER A 63 -4.80 -20.64 12.49
CA SER A 63 -3.96 -20.74 11.30
C SER A 63 -4.25 -22.03 10.53
N ALA A 64 -4.15 -21.96 9.21
CA ALA A 64 -4.42 -23.10 8.34
C ALA A 64 -3.60 -24.35 8.74
N PRO A 65 -2.29 -24.24 9.11
CA PRO A 65 -1.52 -25.38 9.59
C PRO A 65 -2.08 -26.06 10.85
N ILE A 66 -2.69 -25.30 11.77
CA ILE A 66 -3.33 -25.87 12.96
C ILE A 66 -4.59 -26.63 12.56
N VAL A 67 -5.40 -26.07 11.66
CA VAL A 67 -6.59 -26.78 11.14
C VAL A 67 -6.19 -28.04 10.38
N ALA A 68 -5.13 -28.00 9.57
CA ALA A 68 -4.60 -29.18 8.90
C ALA A 68 -4.15 -30.25 9.89
N THR A 69 -3.53 -29.85 11.01
CA THR A 69 -3.12 -30.76 12.08
C THR A 69 -4.33 -31.43 12.74
N ILE A 70 -5.35 -30.65 13.10
CA ILE A 70 -6.61 -31.16 13.69
C ILE A 70 -7.30 -32.13 12.74
N ALA A 71 -7.41 -31.75 11.47
CA ALA A 71 -8.04 -32.56 10.44
C ALA A 71 -7.30 -33.89 10.20
N ASN A 72 -5.96 -33.87 10.23
CA ASN A 72 -5.15 -35.09 10.20
C ASN A 72 -5.44 -36.00 11.41
N CYS A 73 -5.56 -35.45 12.63
CA CYS A 73 -5.99 -36.20 13.80
C CYS A 73 -7.41 -36.80 13.65
N MET A 74 -8.29 -36.10 12.93
CA MET A 74 -9.65 -36.54 12.62
C MET A 74 -9.75 -37.47 11.39
N LYS A 75 -8.62 -37.84 10.77
CA LYS A 75 -8.54 -38.62 9.53
C LYS A 75 -9.29 -38.00 8.34
N ILE A 76 -9.40 -36.67 8.33
CA ILE A 76 -9.95 -35.93 7.19
C ILE A 76 -8.85 -35.80 6.12
N PRO A 77 -9.11 -36.21 4.88
CA PRO A 77 -8.14 -36.08 3.78
C PRO A 77 -7.69 -34.63 3.53
N LEU A 78 -6.39 -34.43 3.30
CA LEU A 78 -5.81 -33.09 3.09
C LEU A 78 -6.44 -32.35 1.89
N ASN A 79 -6.80 -33.07 0.83
CA ASN A 79 -7.44 -32.51 -0.36
C ASN A 79 -8.80 -31.85 -0.06
N GLU A 80 -9.58 -32.39 0.87
CA GLU A 80 -10.86 -31.80 1.29
C GLU A 80 -10.61 -30.46 2.02
N ILE A 81 -9.62 -30.42 2.90
CA ILE A 81 -9.20 -29.20 3.59
C ILE A 81 -8.73 -28.15 2.58
N VAL A 82 -7.86 -28.52 1.64
CA VAL A 82 -7.34 -27.60 0.63
C VAL A 82 -8.47 -27.01 -0.23
N LYS A 83 -9.47 -27.83 -0.57
CA LYS A 83 -10.63 -27.39 -1.33
C LYS A 83 -11.44 -26.35 -0.54
N GLU A 84 -11.77 -26.66 0.71
CA GLU A 84 -12.52 -25.74 1.60
C GLU A 84 -11.78 -24.42 1.79
N TYR A 85 -10.46 -24.48 2.03
CA TYR A 85 -9.64 -23.28 2.18
C TYR A 85 -9.58 -22.45 0.90
N LYS A 86 -9.43 -23.07 -0.28
CA LYS A 86 -9.41 -22.34 -1.56
C LYS A 86 -10.73 -21.62 -1.83
N GLU A 87 -11.86 -22.29 -1.61
CA GLU A 87 -13.19 -21.70 -1.82
C GLU A 87 -13.45 -20.56 -0.83
N GLY A 88 -13.16 -20.80 0.46
CA GLY A 88 -13.30 -19.80 1.52
C GLY A 88 -12.37 -18.60 1.32
N SER A 89 -11.13 -18.83 0.87
CA SER A 89 -10.12 -17.79 0.75
C SER A 89 -10.41 -16.83 -0.39
N ILE A 90 -10.93 -17.34 -1.52
CA ILE A 90 -11.39 -16.51 -2.63
C ILE A 90 -12.53 -15.60 -2.16
N LYS A 91 -13.55 -16.16 -1.51
CA LYS A 91 -14.71 -15.40 -1.03
C LYS A 91 -14.30 -14.32 -0.03
N ARG A 92 -13.43 -14.66 0.93
CA ARG A 92 -12.95 -13.72 1.96
C ARG A 92 -12.14 -12.58 1.36
N ARG A 93 -11.22 -12.88 0.42
CA ARG A 93 -10.44 -11.86 -0.29
C ARG A 93 -11.33 -10.94 -1.09
N TYR A 94 -12.31 -11.50 -1.80
CA TYR A 94 -13.26 -10.72 -2.59
C TYR A 94 -14.01 -9.70 -1.71
N ILE A 95 -14.58 -10.14 -0.59
CA ILE A 95 -15.28 -9.26 0.36
C ILE A 95 -14.37 -8.13 0.86
N ALA A 96 -13.14 -8.45 1.26
CA ALA A 96 -12.21 -7.45 1.76
C ALA A 96 -11.75 -6.46 0.67
N LEU A 97 -11.55 -6.95 -0.55
CA LEU A 97 -11.20 -6.12 -1.69
C LEU A 97 -12.35 -5.20 -2.10
N GLU A 98 -13.60 -5.69 -2.11
CA GLU A 98 -14.79 -4.93 -2.51
C GLU A 98 -14.95 -3.63 -1.70
N ILE A 99 -14.55 -3.63 -0.43
CA ILE A 99 -14.55 -2.43 0.45
C ILE A 99 -13.67 -1.31 -0.15
N PHE A 100 -12.58 -1.66 -0.82
CA PHE A 100 -11.66 -0.72 -1.45
C PHE A 100 -11.94 -0.48 -2.93
N HIS A 101 -12.97 -1.13 -3.50
CA HIS A 101 -13.24 -1.06 -4.93
C HIS A 101 -13.61 0.35 -5.41
N SER A 102 -14.25 1.16 -4.56
CA SER A 102 -14.57 2.56 -4.86
C SER A 102 -13.34 3.47 -4.94
N ASP A 103 -12.22 3.11 -4.30
CA ASP A 103 -10.97 3.86 -4.35
C ASP A 103 -10.01 3.24 -5.39
N SER A 104 -10.01 3.82 -6.59
CA SER A 104 -9.19 3.32 -7.69
C SER A 104 -7.67 3.30 -7.40
N LEU A 105 -7.18 4.20 -6.54
CA LEU A 105 -5.75 4.27 -6.21
C LEU A 105 -5.40 3.15 -5.23
N THR A 106 -6.16 3.03 -4.14
CA THR A 106 -5.99 1.94 -3.16
C THR A 106 -6.17 0.58 -3.82
N TRP A 107 -7.18 0.43 -4.68
CA TRP A 107 -7.40 -0.80 -5.46
C TRP A 107 -6.17 -1.18 -6.31
N LYS A 108 -5.64 -0.23 -7.09
CA LYS A 108 -4.43 -0.46 -7.90
C LYS A 108 -3.22 -0.77 -7.03
N LEU A 109 -3.08 -0.12 -5.88
CA LEU A 109 -1.98 -0.36 -4.94
C LEU A 109 -2.02 -1.78 -4.37
N LEU A 110 -3.20 -2.24 -3.95
CA LEU A 110 -3.41 -3.59 -3.42
C LEU A 110 -3.08 -4.67 -4.46
N TRP A 111 -3.41 -4.46 -5.73
CA TRP A 111 -3.06 -5.39 -6.81
C TRP A 111 -1.60 -5.32 -7.24
N LYS A 112 -0.97 -4.13 -7.18
CA LYS A 112 0.44 -3.96 -7.54
C LYS A 112 1.39 -4.47 -6.45
N PHE A 113 1.01 -4.34 -5.18
CA PHE A 113 1.76 -4.80 -4.02
C PHE A 113 0.89 -5.71 -3.15
N PRO A 114 0.52 -6.90 -3.64
CA PRO A 114 -0.39 -7.79 -2.93
C PRO A 114 0.24 -8.26 -1.62
N SER A 115 -0.46 -8.04 -0.52
CA SER A 115 -0.09 -8.62 0.78
C SER A 115 -0.31 -10.13 0.78
N LYS A 116 0.19 -10.83 1.80
CA LYS A 116 -0.09 -12.27 1.98
C LYS A 116 -1.59 -12.56 1.96
N PHE A 117 -2.40 -11.73 2.61
CA PHE A 117 -3.86 -11.86 2.64
C PHE A 117 -4.50 -11.74 1.24
N ILE A 118 -4.03 -10.82 0.40
CA ILE A 118 -4.51 -10.69 -0.98
C ILE A 118 -4.17 -11.94 -1.81
N ASN A 119 -3.10 -12.67 -1.48
CA ASN A 119 -2.71 -13.88 -2.19
C ASN A 119 -3.37 -15.16 -1.65
N TYR A 120 -3.51 -15.26 -0.33
CA TYR A 120 -3.97 -16.44 0.41
C TYR A 120 -4.93 -15.95 1.50
N GLY A 121 -6.23 -15.91 1.30
CA GLY A 121 -7.16 -15.29 2.25
C GLY A 121 -7.09 -15.77 3.73
N TYR A 122 -6.37 -16.85 4.04
CA TYR A 122 -6.08 -17.30 5.39
C TYR A 122 -4.59 -17.32 5.76
N ILE A 123 -4.30 -17.23 7.05
CA ILE A 123 -2.93 -17.31 7.57
C ILE A 123 -2.37 -18.72 7.41
N GLY A 124 -1.25 -18.82 6.70
CA GLY A 124 -0.55 -20.09 6.48
C GLY A 124 -1.20 -20.95 5.39
N GLU A 125 -2.21 -20.45 4.67
CA GLU A 125 -2.78 -21.13 3.50
C GLU A 125 -1.71 -21.37 2.43
N GLU A 126 -0.68 -20.53 2.34
CA GLU A 126 0.45 -20.75 1.44
C GLU A 126 1.18 -22.07 1.70
N LEU A 127 1.19 -22.55 2.95
CA LEU A 127 1.88 -23.78 3.35
C LEU A 127 1.09 -25.01 2.94
N ILE A 128 -0.24 -24.91 2.90
CA ILE A 128 -1.12 -26.01 2.51
C ILE A 128 -1.28 -26.06 0.98
N VAL A 129 -1.51 -24.90 0.36
CA VAL A 129 -1.76 -24.81 -1.09
C VAL A 129 -0.50 -25.11 -1.90
N LYS A 130 0.70 -24.77 -1.41
CA LYS A 130 1.97 -25.10 -2.09
C LYS A 130 2.53 -26.49 -1.76
N ALA A 131 2.01 -27.15 -0.72
CA ALA A 131 2.45 -28.50 -0.36
C ALA A 131 1.76 -29.60 -1.18
N ASN A 132 0.63 -29.27 -1.83
CA ASN A 132 -0.01 -30.10 -2.86
C ASN A 132 0.45 -29.69 -4.26
#